data_AF-A0A829HE92-F1
#
_entry.id   AF-A0A829HE92-F1
#
_cell.length_a   1.000
_cell.length_b   1.000
_cell.length_c   1.000
_cell.angle_alpha   90.00
_cell.angle_beta   90.00
_cell.angle_gamma   90.00
#
_symmetry.space_group_name_H-M   'P 1'
#
loop_
_entity.id
_entity.type
_entity.pdbx_description
1 polymer ?
#
loop_
_entity_poly.entity_id
_entity_poly.type
_entity_poly.pdbx_seq_one_letter_code
_entity_poly.pdbx_strand_id
1 'polypeptide(L)'
;MTSSYRKYTYILGLVSLSLLACSCRNAPEIKHEIFDQSQTKKVSSIPKKLKNDDGFLITSLPYNSNAHLNCILSAQRMNCGSINLIDSSRLINVYNFINPSYGDSVVFPETSTGILLIASPSSSEAGNPEINLTTVNKFGLVKSITLDASKNIFINQKYEILYKEDGKDLKLKLNDQGEFVK
;
A
#
# COMPACT_ATOMS: atom_id res chain seq x y z
N MET A 1 18.14 52.73 -4.91
CA MET A 1 19.54 52.74 -4.40
C MET A 1 19.47 52.22 -2.97
N THR A 2 20.03 51.11 -2.53
CA THR A 2 21.19 50.32 -2.99
C THR A 2 20.96 48.83 -2.73
N SER A 3 21.44 48.03 -3.68
CA SER A 3 21.53 46.57 -3.66
C SER A 3 22.64 46.09 -2.73
N SER A 4 22.48 44.92 -2.10
CA SER A 4 23.63 44.16 -1.56
C SER A 4 23.38 42.66 -1.68
N TYR A 5 23.86 42.11 -2.80
CA TYR A 5 24.06 40.67 -3.00
C TYR A 5 25.36 40.25 -2.32
N ARG A 6 25.33 39.22 -1.46
CA ARG A 6 26.54 38.51 -1.02
C ARG A 6 26.56 37.11 -1.62
N LYS A 7 27.48 36.94 -2.58
CA LYS A 7 27.88 35.66 -3.18
C LYS A 7 28.68 34.86 -2.15
N TYR A 8 28.35 33.58 -1.95
CA TYR A 8 29.27 32.62 -1.34
C TYR A 8 29.56 31.50 -2.33
N THR A 9 30.86 31.24 -2.46
CA THR A 9 31.54 30.48 -3.49
C THR A 9 31.51 28.99 -3.16
N TYR A 10 31.21 28.17 -4.17
CA TYR A 10 31.37 26.72 -4.16
C TYR A 10 32.86 26.34 -4.05
N ILE A 11 33.22 25.44 -3.15
CA ILE A 11 34.50 24.72 -3.18
C ILE A 11 34.20 23.24 -3.39
N LEU A 12 34.41 22.77 -4.62
CA LEU A 12 34.54 21.36 -4.97
C LEU A 12 35.92 20.87 -4.49
N GLY A 13 35.94 19.94 -3.54
CA GLY A 13 37.13 19.17 -3.18
C GLY A 13 37.11 17.81 -3.84
N LEU A 14 37.82 17.67 -4.97
CA LEU A 14 38.24 16.40 -5.55
C LEU A 14 39.58 16.00 -4.90
N VAL A 15 39.64 14.84 -4.26
CA VAL A 15 40.93 14.18 -3.96
C VAL A 15 40.84 12.70 -4.31
N SER A 16 41.91 12.27 -4.96
CA SER A 16 42.09 11.15 -5.87
C SER A 16 42.33 9.78 -5.21
N LEU A 17 42.05 8.78 -6.04
CA LEU A 17 42.39 7.37 -6.00
C LEU A 17 43.89 7.10 -5.83
N SER A 18 44.27 6.10 -5.02
CA SER A 18 45.50 5.33 -5.25
C SER A 18 45.35 3.88 -4.75
N LEU A 19 45.38 2.96 -5.71
CA LEU A 19 45.68 1.53 -5.55
C LEU A 19 47.16 1.36 -5.20
N LEU A 20 47.47 0.51 -4.22
CA LEU A 20 48.76 -0.17 -4.14
C LEU A 20 48.54 -1.63 -3.75
N ALA A 21 48.77 -2.51 -4.71
CA ALA A 21 49.07 -3.92 -4.50
C ALA A 21 50.57 -4.06 -4.21
N CYS A 22 50.96 -4.96 -3.31
CA CYS A 22 52.26 -5.64 -3.42
C CYS A 22 52.28 -6.99 -2.69
N SER A 23 52.93 -7.95 -3.37
CA SER A 23 53.20 -9.37 -3.09
C SER A 23 54.31 -9.55 -2.03
N CYS A 24 54.58 -10.67 -1.34
CA CYS A 24 54.91 -12.03 -1.82
C CYS A 24 55.19 -13.01 -0.63
N ARG A 25 54.84 -14.30 -0.84
CA ARG A 25 55.58 -15.57 -0.53
C ARG A 25 55.83 -16.07 0.92
N ASN A 26 55.27 -17.25 1.27
CA ASN A 26 55.89 -18.60 1.15
C ASN A 26 55.01 -19.72 1.77
N ALA A 27 54.94 -20.88 1.10
CA ALA A 27 54.29 -22.16 1.50
C ALA A 27 55.14 -22.92 2.57
N PRO A 28 54.68 -23.99 3.30
CA PRO A 28 54.01 -25.19 2.75
C PRO A 28 52.87 -25.86 3.59
N GLU A 29 52.06 -26.62 2.85
CA GLU A 29 51.21 -27.80 3.15
C GLU A 29 50.85 -28.19 4.60
N ILE A 30 49.54 -28.18 4.91
CA ILE A 30 48.89 -29.23 5.73
C ILE A 30 47.52 -29.56 5.11
N LYS A 31 47.24 -30.87 4.98
CA LYS A 31 46.04 -31.49 4.40
C LYS A 31 44.81 -31.35 5.30
N HIS A 32 43.65 -31.53 4.65
CA HIS A 32 42.31 -31.93 5.12
C HIS A 32 41.19 -30.86 5.18
N GLU A 33 40.05 -31.34 4.70
CA GLU A 33 38.67 -30.86 4.81
C GLU A 33 38.16 -29.85 3.77
N ILE A 34 37.49 -30.43 2.78
CA ILE A 34 36.46 -29.83 1.94
C ILE A 34 35.37 -29.28 2.87
N PHE A 35 35.28 -27.95 2.97
CA PHE A 35 34.07 -27.29 3.47
C PHE A 35 33.47 -26.51 2.30
N ASP A 36 32.47 -27.13 1.67
CA ASP A 36 31.59 -26.48 0.70
C ASP A 36 30.87 -25.30 1.37
N GLN A 37 31.46 -24.11 1.32
CA GLN A 37 30.69 -22.88 1.44
C GLN A 37 30.07 -22.56 0.09
N SER A 38 29.02 -23.31 -0.23
CA SER A 38 28.00 -22.82 -1.14
C SER A 38 27.37 -21.58 -0.49
N GLN A 39 27.92 -20.41 -0.81
CA GLN A 39 27.20 -19.17 -0.64
C GLN A 39 26.00 -19.23 -1.58
N THR A 40 24.89 -19.80 -1.11
CA THR A 40 23.58 -19.53 -1.65
C THR A 40 23.39 -18.03 -1.54
N LYS A 41 23.66 -17.31 -2.64
CA LYS A 41 23.11 -15.99 -2.90
C LYS A 41 21.61 -16.13 -2.68
N LYS A 42 21.16 -15.75 -1.48
CA LYS A 42 19.76 -15.54 -1.19
C LYS A 42 19.37 -14.36 -2.07
N VAL A 43 18.91 -14.66 -3.29
CA VAL A 43 18.19 -13.70 -4.11
C VAL A 43 17.01 -13.31 -3.24
N SER A 44 17.12 -12.13 -2.62
CA SER A 44 16.02 -11.48 -1.94
C SER A 44 15.03 -11.14 -3.06
N SER A 45 14.20 -12.12 -3.40
CA SER A 45 13.09 -11.92 -4.31
C SER A 45 12.19 -10.91 -3.62
N ILE A 46 12.14 -9.69 -4.16
CA ILE A 46 11.17 -8.69 -3.75
C ILE A 46 9.81 -9.39 -3.78
N PRO A 47 9.05 -9.44 -2.67
CA PRO A 47 7.79 -10.14 -2.63
C PRO A 47 6.91 -9.60 -3.75
N LYS A 48 6.52 -10.47 -4.69
CA LYS A 48 5.65 -10.08 -5.79
C LYS A 48 4.30 -9.72 -5.18
N LYS A 49 3.92 -8.45 -5.26
CA LYS A 49 2.60 -8.00 -4.78
C LYS A 49 1.51 -8.82 -5.47
N LEU A 50 0.57 -9.35 -4.68
CA LEU A 50 -0.53 -10.18 -5.17
C LEU A 50 -1.52 -9.35 -5.98
N LYS A 51 -2.14 -9.97 -6.98
CA LYS A 51 -3.19 -9.38 -7.82
C LYS A 51 -4.46 -10.23 -7.74
N ASN A 52 -5.62 -9.60 -7.91
CA ASN A 52 -6.87 -10.32 -8.14
C ASN A 52 -6.98 -10.76 -9.61
N ASP A 53 -8.07 -11.46 -9.95
CA ASP A 53 -8.31 -12.00 -11.29
C ASP A 53 -8.45 -10.89 -12.36
N ASP A 54 -8.87 -9.69 -11.97
CA ASP A 54 -8.92 -8.51 -12.84
C ASP A 54 -7.57 -7.78 -12.99
N GLY A 55 -6.52 -8.29 -12.34
CA GLY A 55 -5.16 -7.77 -12.45
C GLY A 55 -4.84 -6.56 -11.58
N PHE A 56 -5.72 -6.20 -10.65
CA PHE A 56 -5.48 -5.15 -9.65
C PHE A 56 -4.64 -5.66 -8.48
N LEU A 57 -3.71 -4.82 -8.00
CA LEU A 57 -2.93 -5.14 -6.81
C LEU A 57 -3.82 -5.16 -5.58
N ILE A 58 -3.72 -6.22 -4.79
CA ILE A 58 -4.53 -6.40 -3.59
C ILE A 58 -3.86 -5.71 -2.39
N THR A 59 -4.60 -4.91 -1.65
CA THR A 59 -4.20 -4.36 -0.35
C THR A 59 -4.42 -5.41 0.74
N SER A 60 -3.35 -5.84 1.41
CA SER A 60 -3.46 -6.81 2.50
C SER A 60 -4.19 -6.22 3.71
N LEU A 61 -4.97 -7.06 4.39
CA LEU A 61 -5.53 -6.74 5.70
C LEU A 61 -4.48 -6.92 6.80
N PRO A 62 -4.52 -6.13 7.89
CA PRO A 62 -5.54 -5.14 8.22
C PRO A 62 -5.39 -3.82 7.45
N TYR A 63 -6.52 -3.15 7.21
CA TYR A 63 -6.61 -1.85 6.55
C TYR A 63 -6.85 -0.71 7.54
N ASN A 64 -6.36 0.48 7.19
CA ASN A 64 -6.48 1.71 7.95
C ASN A 64 -6.78 2.88 6.98
N SER A 65 -7.90 3.58 7.16
CA SER A 65 -8.28 4.66 6.24
C SER A 65 -7.32 5.85 6.30
N ASN A 66 -6.71 6.15 7.45
CA ASN A 66 -5.71 7.23 7.52
C ASN A 66 -4.49 6.90 6.66
N ALA A 67 -4.02 5.64 6.65
CA ALA A 67 -2.93 5.21 5.79
C ALA A 67 -3.31 5.36 4.30
N HIS A 68 -4.55 5.02 3.95
CA HIS A 68 -5.08 5.19 2.59
C HIS A 68 -5.16 6.66 2.17
N LEU A 69 -5.80 7.51 2.96
CA LEU A 69 -5.94 8.94 2.68
C LEU A 69 -4.57 9.64 2.64
N ASN A 70 -3.68 9.34 3.59
CA ASN A 70 -2.32 9.90 3.60
C ASN A 70 -1.50 9.46 2.38
N CYS A 71 -1.69 8.23 1.91
CA CYS A 71 -1.05 7.73 0.71
C CYS A 71 -1.48 8.54 -0.53
N ILE A 72 -2.76 8.86 -0.66
CA ILE A 72 -3.30 9.69 -1.74
C ILE A 72 -2.71 11.11 -1.69
N LEU A 73 -2.52 11.66 -0.49
CA LEU A 73 -1.95 12.99 -0.29
C LEU A 73 -0.42 13.03 -0.38
N SER A 74 0.25 11.87 -0.38
CA SER A 74 1.71 11.78 -0.40
C SER A 74 2.30 12.14 -1.76
N ALA A 75 3.42 12.85 -1.75
CA ALA A 75 4.24 13.06 -2.95
C ALA A 75 4.83 11.75 -3.53
N GLN A 76 4.81 10.66 -2.74
CA GLN A 76 5.31 9.34 -3.11
C GLN A 76 4.18 8.31 -3.22
N ARG A 77 3.11 8.62 -3.97
CA ARG A 77 1.95 7.71 -4.21
C ARG A 77 2.33 6.29 -4.64
N MET A 78 3.51 6.11 -5.24
CA MET A 78 4.02 4.81 -5.70
C MET A 78 4.54 3.92 -4.55
N ASN A 79 4.71 4.46 -3.34
CA ASN A 79 5.24 3.73 -2.19
C ASN A 79 4.42 4.00 -0.93
N CYS A 80 3.28 3.31 -0.82
CA CYS A 80 2.36 3.48 0.31
C CYS A 80 2.38 2.32 1.31
N GLY A 81 3.55 1.68 1.47
CA GLY A 81 3.69 0.54 2.37
C GLY A 81 2.74 -0.60 1.99
N SER A 82 1.77 -0.88 2.87
CA SER A 82 0.77 -1.93 2.67
C SER A 82 -0.39 -1.53 1.75
N ILE A 83 -0.58 -0.23 1.49
CA ILE A 83 -1.65 0.28 0.62
C ILE A 83 -1.22 0.13 -0.85
N ASN A 84 -2.08 -0.52 -1.63
CA ASN A 84 -1.96 -0.62 -3.07
C ASN A 84 -3.05 0.23 -3.71
N LEU A 85 -2.74 1.48 -4.00
CA LEU A 85 -3.66 2.38 -4.71
C LEU A 85 -3.95 1.87 -6.12
N ILE A 86 -5.21 1.96 -6.48
CA ILE A 86 -5.71 1.71 -7.82
C ILE A 86 -6.31 3.02 -8.30
N ASP A 87 -5.75 3.51 -9.40
CA ASP A 87 -6.26 4.67 -10.12
C ASP A 87 -7.76 4.52 -10.38
N SER A 88 -8.54 5.56 -10.03
CA SER A 88 -10.00 5.50 -10.11
C SER A 88 -10.50 5.22 -11.53
N SER A 89 -9.89 5.84 -12.55
CA SER A 89 -10.28 5.64 -13.95
C SER A 89 -10.08 4.19 -14.40
N ARG A 90 -8.98 3.55 -13.97
CA ARG A 90 -8.74 2.13 -14.23
C ARG A 90 -9.73 1.24 -13.50
N LEU A 91 -10.07 1.58 -12.26
CA LEU A 91 -11.01 0.80 -11.46
C LEU A 91 -12.42 0.82 -12.08
N ILE A 92 -12.93 2.00 -12.44
CA ILE A 92 -14.30 2.18 -12.99
C ILE A 92 -14.47 1.48 -14.34
N ASN A 93 -13.41 1.41 -15.15
CA ASN A 93 -13.44 0.67 -16.41
C ASN A 93 -13.70 -0.83 -16.23
N VAL A 94 -13.33 -1.41 -15.08
CA VAL A 94 -13.59 -2.82 -14.74
C VAL A 94 -14.85 -2.95 -13.88
N TYR A 95 -15.02 -2.06 -12.90
CA TYR A 95 -16.12 -2.04 -11.95
C TYR A 95 -17.00 -0.81 -12.17
N ASN A 96 -17.88 -0.88 -13.17
CA ASN A 96 -18.71 0.24 -13.60
C ASN A 96 -19.76 0.71 -12.57
N PHE A 97 -19.96 -0.03 -11.49
CA PHE A 97 -20.82 0.34 -10.35
C PHE A 97 -20.13 1.29 -9.37
N ILE A 98 -18.81 1.48 -9.47
CA ILE A 98 -18.07 2.44 -8.65
C ILE A 98 -18.38 3.87 -9.13
N ASN A 99 -18.68 4.77 -8.19
CA ASN A 99 -19.00 6.15 -8.53
C ASN A 99 -17.75 6.85 -9.12
N PRO A 100 -17.86 7.49 -10.30
CA PRO A 100 -16.73 8.18 -10.92
C PRO A 100 -16.19 9.38 -10.14
N SER A 101 -16.92 9.91 -9.16
CA SER A 101 -16.45 10.98 -8.28
C SER A 101 -15.52 10.48 -7.17
N TYR A 102 -15.36 9.16 -6.99
CA TYR A 102 -14.47 8.61 -5.97
C TYR A 102 -13.00 8.69 -6.38
N GLY A 103 -12.12 8.83 -5.39
CA GLY A 103 -10.68 8.89 -5.62
C GLY A 103 -10.03 7.51 -5.82
N ASP A 104 -8.71 7.53 -5.91
CA ASP A 104 -7.89 6.31 -5.99
C ASP A 104 -8.25 5.38 -4.83
N SER A 105 -8.55 4.14 -5.16
CA SER A 105 -9.21 3.19 -4.26
C SER A 105 -8.29 2.03 -3.92
N VAL A 106 -8.71 1.17 -2.99
CA VAL A 106 -8.05 -0.10 -2.69
C VAL A 106 -9.00 -1.27 -2.88
N VAL A 107 -8.46 -2.36 -3.42
CA VAL A 107 -9.15 -3.66 -3.53
C VAL A 107 -8.56 -4.61 -2.50
N PHE A 108 -9.41 -5.31 -1.76
CA PHE A 108 -9.01 -6.31 -0.77
C PHE A 108 -8.97 -7.72 -1.36
N PRO A 109 -8.38 -8.70 -0.65
CA PRO A 109 -8.54 -10.10 -1.04
C PRO A 109 -10.03 -10.45 -1.07
N GLU A 110 -10.40 -11.42 -1.89
CA GLU A 110 -11.76 -11.96 -1.84
C GLU A 110 -11.94 -12.74 -0.54
N THR A 111 -13.15 -12.72 0.02
CA THR A 111 -13.49 -13.58 1.15
C THR A 111 -13.55 -15.05 0.72
N SER A 112 -13.52 -15.98 1.67
CA SER A 112 -13.72 -17.41 1.38
C SER A 112 -15.09 -17.74 0.77
N THR A 113 -16.05 -16.83 0.86
CA THR A 113 -17.41 -16.96 0.30
C THR A 113 -17.57 -16.31 -1.06
N GLY A 114 -16.50 -15.73 -1.60
CA GLY A 114 -16.49 -15.12 -2.93
C GLY A 114 -17.03 -13.68 -2.93
N ILE A 115 -16.68 -12.89 -1.91
CA ILE A 115 -17.06 -11.49 -1.80
C ILE A 115 -15.83 -10.63 -2.02
N LEU A 116 -15.88 -9.79 -3.04
CA LEU A 116 -14.93 -8.71 -3.28
C LEU A 116 -15.32 -7.51 -2.41
N LEU A 117 -14.35 -6.88 -1.75
CA LEU A 117 -14.52 -5.60 -1.06
C LEU A 117 -13.58 -4.56 -1.67
N ILE A 118 -14.11 -3.36 -1.86
CA ILE A 118 -13.41 -2.19 -2.38
C ILE A 118 -13.64 -1.03 -1.40
N ALA A 119 -12.56 -0.32 -1.04
CA ALA A 119 -12.66 0.93 -0.30
C ALA A 119 -12.27 2.10 -1.21
N SER A 120 -13.20 3.01 -1.41
CA SER A 120 -13.08 4.16 -2.29
C SER A 120 -13.24 5.45 -1.49
N PRO A 121 -12.26 6.37 -1.51
CA PRO A 121 -12.33 7.61 -0.77
C PRO A 121 -13.27 8.60 -1.46
N SER A 122 -14.01 9.35 -0.66
CA SER A 122 -14.88 10.45 -1.09
C SER A 122 -14.78 11.61 -0.10
N SER A 123 -15.54 12.67 -0.39
CA SER A 123 -15.74 13.76 0.55
C SER A 123 -17.23 14.01 0.68
N SER A 124 -17.67 14.24 1.92
CA SER A 124 -19.04 14.66 2.19
C SER A 124 -19.31 16.04 1.59
N GLU A 125 -20.57 16.46 1.56
CA GLU A 125 -20.94 17.82 1.15
C GLU A 125 -20.25 18.91 2.00
N ALA A 126 -19.99 18.62 3.27
CA ALA A 126 -19.26 19.49 4.19
C ALA A 126 -17.73 19.42 4.01
N GLY A 127 -17.23 18.60 3.09
CA GLY A 127 -15.80 18.39 2.84
C GLY A 127 -15.12 17.45 3.83
N ASN A 128 -15.88 16.71 4.65
CA ASN A 128 -15.29 15.73 5.57
C ASN A 128 -14.83 14.50 4.79
N PRO A 129 -13.70 13.88 5.15
CA PRO A 129 -13.22 12.68 4.46
C PRO A 129 -14.12 11.49 4.76
N GLU A 130 -14.47 10.75 3.72
CA GLU A 130 -15.31 9.55 3.81
C GLU A 130 -14.63 8.39 3.09
N ILE A 131 -14.97 7.17 3.50
CA ILE A 131 -14.69 5.97 2.71
C ILE A 131 -16.01 5.31 2.36
N ASN A 132 -16.25 5.16 1.06
CA ASN A 132 -17.27 4.26 0.56
C ASN A 132 -16.71 2.83 0.51
N LEU A 133 -17.36 1.92 1.24
CA LEU A 133 -17.08 0.49 1.19
C LEU A 133 -18.11 -0.14 0.27
N THR A 134 -17.65 -0.69 -0.85
CA THR A 134 -18.49 -1.39 -1.82
C THR A 134 -18.10 -2.87 -1.88
N THR A 135 -19.09 -3.75 -1.77
CA THR A 135 -18.94 -5.18 -1.98
C THR A 135 -19.61 -5.64 -3.25
N VAL A 136 -19.06 -6.70 -3.84
CA VAL A 136 -19.69 -7.50 -4.89
C VAL A 136 -19.54 -8.96 -4.53
N ASN A 137 -20.66 -9.69 -4.53
CA ASN A 137 -20.62 -11.14 -4.34
C ASN A 137 -20.50 -11.88 -5.68
N LYS A 138 -20.28 -13.20 -5.63
CA LYS A 138 -20.21 -14.09 -6.80
C LYS A 138 -21.40 -14.04 -7.78
N PHE A 139 -22.54 -13.50 -7.38
CA PHE A 139 -23.72 -13.32 -8.24
C PHE A 139 -23.79 -11.92 -8.88
N GLY A 140 -22.78 -11.07 -8.64
CA GLY A 140 -22.74 -9.70 -9.11
C GLY A 140 -23.61 -8.73 -8.29
N LEU A 141 -24.13 -9.16 -7.13
CA LEU A 141 -24.92 -8.26 -6.28
C LEU A 141 -24.01 -7.27 -5.56
N VAL A 142 -24.25 -5.99 -5.80
CA VAL A 142 -23.49 -4.87 -5.24
C VAL A 142 -24.16 -4.37 -3.96
N LYS A 143 -23.38 -4.12 -2.90
CA LYS A 143 -23.82 -3.38 -1.71
C LYS A 143 -22.79 -2.32 -1.37
N SER A 144 -23.23 -1.17 -0.86
CA SER A 144 -22.31 -0.10 -0.47
C SER A 144 -22.76 0.58 0.81
N ILE A 145 -21.80 1.02 1.61
CA ILE A 145 -22.01 1.94 2.73
C ILE A 145 -20.95 3.04 2.66
N THR A 146 -21.29 4.23 3.14
CA THR A 146 -20.34 5.32 3.31
C THR A 146 -20.11 5.53 4.79
N LEU A 147 -18.84 5.60 5.20
CA LEU A 147 -18.44 5.80 6.59
C LEU A 147 -17.58 7.06 6.71
N ASP A 148 -17.79 7.83 7.77
CA ASP A 148 -16.93 8.95 8.13
C ASP A 148 -15.52 8.44 8.45
N ALA A 149 -14.52 8.96 7.73
CA ALA A 149 -13.12 8.59 7.87
C ALA A 149 -12.32 9.57 8.73
N SER A 150 -12.96 10.62 9.26
CA SER A 150 -12.35 11.61 10.15
C SER A 150 -11.76 10.99 11.42
N LYS A 151 -12.34 9.86 11.85
CA LYS A 151 -11.88 9.05 12.98
C LYS A 151 -11.56 7.62 12.54
N ASN A 152 -10.64 7.49 11.57
CA ASN A 152 -10.03 6.25 11.10
C ASN A 152 -10.91 4.99 11.08
N ILE A 153 -11.21 4.51 9.89
CA ILE A 153 -11.86 3.21 9.69
C ILE A 153 -10.79 2.12 9.65
N PHE A 154 -11.01 1.04 10.41
CA PHE A 154 -10.13 -0.12 10.46
C PHE A 154 -10.86 -1.37 9.99
N ILE A 155 -10.24 -2.16 9.10
CA ILE A 155 -10.78 -3.45 8.67
C ILE A 155 -9.77 -4.53 9.05
N ASN A 156 -10.18 -5.48 9.88
CA ASN A 156 -9.30 -6.53 10.37
C ASN A 156 -9.21 -7.73 9.41
N GLN A 157 -8.40 -8.75 9.72
CA GLN A 157 -8.27 -9.94 8.86
C GLN A 157 -9.55 -10.78 8.72
N LYS A 158 -10.55 -10.54 9.58
CA LYS A 158 -11.86 -11.21 9.53
C LYS A 158 -12.91 -10.34 8.83
N TYR A 159 -12.51 -9.27 8.16
CA TYR A 159 -13.40 -8.29 7.54
C TYR A 159 -14.38 -7.64 8.52
N GLU A 160 -14.03 -7.58 9.81
CA GLU A 160 -14.76 -6.74 10.75
C GLU A 160 -14.31 -5.29 10.56
N ILE A 161 -15.27 -4.40 10.36
CA ILE A 161 -15.08 -2.98 10.09
C ILE A 161 -15.35 -2.23 11.39
N LEU A 162 -14.31 -1.61 11.95
CA LEU A 162 -14.38 -0.77 13.14
C LEU A 162 -14.34 0.69 12.71
N TYR A 163 -15.27 1.49 13.21
CA TYR A 163 -15.41 2.91 12.89
C TYR A 163 -16.03 3.66 14.07
N LYS A 164 -15.98 4.99 14.03
CA LYS A 164 -16.65 5.84 15.02
C LYS A 164 -17.80 6.61 14.38
N GLU A 165 -18.92 6.66 15.08
CA GLU A 165 -20.09 7.48 14.73
C GLU A 165 -20.62 8.10 16.02
N ASP A 166 -20.89 9.40 16.02
CA ASP A 166 -21.33 10.17 17.21
C ASP A 166 -20.48 9.91 18.47
N GLY A 167 -19.17 9.75 18.28
CA GLY A 167 -18.20 9.49 19.35
C GLY A 167 -18.19 8.05 19.89
N LYS A 168 -19.06 7.17 19.39
CA LYS A 168 -19.15 5.77 19.81
C LYS A 168 -18.35 4.86 18.87
N ASP A 169 -17.66 3.88 19.44
CA ASP A 169 -17.03 2.80 18.67
C ASP A 169 -18.09 1.81 18.20
N LEU A 170 -18.19 1.65 16.88
CA LEU A 170 -19.12 0.75 16.22
C LEU A 170 -18.38 -0.32 15.42
N LYS A 171 -19.07 -1.41 15.17
CA LYS A 171 -18.58 -2.53 14.38
C LYS A 171 -19.61 -2.95 13.33
N LEU A 172 -19.13 -3.25 12.14
CA LEU A 172 -19.87 -3.98 11.12
C LEU A 172 -19.10 -5.26 10.76
N LYS A 173 -19.83 -6.24 10.24
CA LYS A 173 -19.29 -7.46 9.63
C LYS A 173 -19.86 -7.60 8.23
N LEU A 174 -19.13 -8.31 7.38
CA LEU A 174 -19.68 -8.80 6.11
C LEU A 174 -20.32 -10.17 6.34
N ASN A 175 -21.58 -10.32 5.93
CA ASN A 175 -22.23 -11.63 5.86
C ASN A 175 -21.86 -12.36 4.55
N ASP A 176 -22.30 -13.61 4.40
CA ASP A 176 -21.98 -14.45 3.23
C ASP A 176 -22.61 -13.98 1.91
N GLN A 177 -23.47 -12.96 1.95
CA GLN A 177 -24.08 -12.32 0.78
C GLN A 177 -23.38 -11.00 0.41
N GLY A 178 -22.39 -10.56 1.19
CA GLY A 178 -21.70 -9.28 1.00
C GLY A 178 -22.41 -8.10 1.66
N GLU A 179 -23.41 -8.33 2.52
CA GLU A 179 -24.10 -7.26 3.24
C GLU A 179 -23.35 -6.86 4.50
N PHE A 180 -23.42 -5.57 4.83
CA PHE A 180 -22.88 -5.00 6.04
C PHE A 180 -23.88 -5.14 7.18
N VAL A 181 -23.55 -5.95 8.20
CA VAL A 181 -24.41 -6.23 9.36
C VAL A 181 -23.74 -5.76 10.65
N LYS A 182 -24.54 -5.27 11.61
CA LYS A 182 -24.06 -4.85 12.95
C LYS A 182 -23.79 -6.06 13.85
#